data_AF-A0A931VHV9-F1
#
_entry.id   AF-A0A931VHV9-F1
#
_cell.length_a   1.000
_cell.length_b   1.000
_cell.length_c   1.000
_cell.angle_alpha   90.00
_cell.angle_beta   90.00
_cell.angle_gamma   90.00
#
_symmetry.space_group_name_H-M   'P 1'
#
loop_
_entity.id
_entity.type
_entity.pdbx_description
1 polymer ?
#
loop_
_entity_poly.entity_id
_entity_poly.type
_entity_poly.pdbx_seq_one_letter_code
_entity_poly.pdbx_strand_id
1 'polypeptide(L)'
;MKSFSFLGLFFSFLIILFFSFYFFATGKFFIQGPKIILLNPKEDIRTESRLIKIEGKIKGQIKNLTINNEKLYIGEDGVFNQKINLASGLNKIVLKAEDQNNRSDIITRKIFVIQ
;
A
#
# COMPACT_ATOMS: atom_id res chain seq x y z
N MET A 1 22.97 12.17 53.75
CA MET A 1 23.05 11.28 52.58
C MET A 1 21.65 10.89 52.10
N LYS A 2 21.01 11.70 51.23
CA LYS A 2 19.78 11.33 50.46
C LYS A 2 19.77 11.90 49.02
N SER A 3 20.88 12.50 48.57
CA SER A 3 20.99 13.14 47.25
C SER A 3 21.17 12.13 46.10
N PHE A 4 21.70 10.94 46.38
CA PHE A 4 22.01 9.93 45.37
C PHE A 4 20.78 9.30 44.68
N SER A 5 19.57 9.44 45.27
CA SER A 5 18.32 8.91 44.70
C SER A 5 17.73 9.77 43.58
N PHE A 6 17.81 11.11 43.70
CA PHE A 6 17.22 12.02 42.72
C PHE A 6 17.95 12.01 41.37
N LEU A 7 19.28 11.88 41.40
CA LEU A 7 20.09 11.85 40.19
C LEU A 7 19.84 10.57 39.38
N GLY A 8 19.72 9.42 40.05
CA GLY A 8 19.36 8.15 39.40
C GLY A 8 17.97 8.15 38.78
N LEU A 9 16.98 8.75 39.46
CA LEU A 9 15.62 8.92 38.93
C LEU A 9 15.59 9.82 37.69
N PHE A 10 16.39 10.88 37.68
CA PHE A 10 16.53 11.77 36.52
C PHE A 10 17.11 11.03 35.31
N PHE A 11 18.19 10.26 35.49
CA PHE A 11 18.76 9.46 34.40
C PHE A 11 17.83 8.35 33.92
N SER A 12 17.11 7.68 34.82
CA SER A 12 16.09 6.69 34.46
C SER A 12 14.96 7.30 33.63
N PHE A 13 14.48 8.49 34.01
CA PHE A 13 13.48 9.24 33.25
C PHE A 13 13.97 9.62 31.85
N LEU A 14 15.23 10.08 31.73
CA LEU A 14 15.84 10.39 30.42
C LEU A 14 15.98 9.15 29.53
N ILE A 15 16.33 7.99 30.11
CA ILE A 15 16.41 6.72 29.38
C ILE A 15 15.03 6.31 28.87
N ILE A 16 13.99 6.40 29.70
CA ILE A 16 12.60 6.10 29.30
C ILE A 16 12.14 7.05 28.20
N LEU A 17 12.43 8.36 28.30
CA LEU A 17 12.15 9.33 27.26
C LEU A 17 12.87 9.00 25.95
N PHE A 18 14.14 8.61 26.03
CA PHE A 18 14.92 8.22 24.86
C PHE A 18 14.34 6.99 24.17
N PHE A 19 14.02 5.92 24.92
CA PHE A 19 13.40 4.72 24.37
C PHE A 19 11.98 4.98 23.84
N SER A 20 11.19 5.79 24.54
CA SER A 20 9.85 6.19 24.10
C SER A 20 9.92 7.00 22.79
N PHE A 21 10.82 7.98 22.71
CA PHE A 21 11.06 8.75 21.50
C PHE A 21 11.55 7.85 20.35
N TYR A 22 12.50 6.95 20.61
CA TYR A 22 13.01 6.00 19.64
C TYR A 22 11.91 5.07 19.09
N PHE A 23 11.07 4.54 19.97
CA PHE A 23 9.94 3.69 19.60
C PHE A 23 8.88 4.45 18.80
N PHE A 24 8.57 5.69 19.20
CA PHE A 24 7.59 6.54 18.49
C PHE A 24 8.10 6.97 17.11
N ALA A 25 9.40 7.23 16.98
CA ALA A 25 10.04 7.56 15.72
C ALA A 25 10.04 6.37 14.73
N THR A 26 10.21 5.15 15.22
CA THR A 26 10.30 3.93 14.38
C THR A 26 8.95 3.25 14.14
N GLY A 27 7.95 3.44 15.01
CA GLY A 27 6.62 2.82 14.90
C GLY A 27 5.75 3.28 13.72
N LYS A 28 6.18 4.29 12.96
CA LYS A 28 5.40 4.89 11.85
C LYS A 28 5.08 3.93 10.71
N PHE A 29 5.78 2.80 10.59
CA PHE A 29 5.55 1.81 9.54
C PHE A 29 4.34 0.90 9.80
N PHE A 30 3.90 0.73 11.05
CA PHE A 30 2.81 -0.19 11.41
C PHE A 30 1.41 0.45 11.30
N ILE A 31 1.34 1.78 11.34
CA ILE A 31 0.07 2.53 11.44
C ILE A 31 -0.50 2.90 10.06
N GLN A 32 0.25 2.70 8.98
CA GLN A 32 -0.22 3.03 7.63
C GLN A 32 -0.76 1.79 6.92
N GLY A 33 -1.95 1.91 6.34
CA GLY A 33 -2.57 0.86 5.53
C GLY A 33 -1.84 0.66 4.19
N PRO A 34 -2.29 -0.31 3.38
CA PRO A 34 -1.71 -0.53 2.07
C PRO A 34 -1.99 0.67 1.17
N LYS A 35 -1.08 0.93 0.23
CA LYS A 35 -1.25 1.96 -0.81
C LYS A 35 -0.90 1.40 -2.18
N ILE A 36 -1.84 1.50 -3.11
CA ILE A 36 -1.66 1.12 -4.51
C ILE A 36 -1.09 2.31 -5.27
N ILE A 37 -0.02 2.08 -6.02
CA ILE A 37 0.54 3.01 -6.99
C ILE A 37 0.36 2.39 -8.37
N LEU A 38 -0.67 2.83 -9.09
CA LEU A 38 -0.93 2.37 -10.45
C LEU A 38 0.00 3.08 -11.43
N LEU A 39 0.89 2.33 -12.08
CA LEU A 39 1.88 2.83 -13.04
C LEU A 39 1.38 2.75 -14.48
N ASN A 40 0.58 1.73 -14.81
CA ASN A 40 -0.07 1.62 -16.10
C ASN A 40 -1.47 0.99 -15.97
N PRO A 41 -2.52 1.59 -16.56
CA PRO A 41 -2.56 2.96 -17.08
C PRO A 41 -2.67 3.99 -15.93
N LYS A 42 -1.89 5.07 -16.01
CA LYS A 42 -1.83 6.12 -14.97
C LYS A 42 -3.15 6.88 -14.81
N GLU A 43 -3.92 6.96 -15.88
CA GLU A 43 -5.21 7.65 -15.98
C GLU A 43 -6.20 6.84 -16.80
N ASP A 44 -7.45 7.27 -16.87
CA ASP A 44 -8.46 6.65 -17.72
C ASP A 44 -8.06 6.84 -19.19
N ILE A 45 -8.18 5.78 -20.00
CA ILE A 45 -7.71 5.83 -21.40
C ILE A 45 -8.76 5.35 -22.38
N ARG A 46 -8.58 5.74 -23.64
CA ARG A 46 -9.22 5.11 -24.81
C ARG A 46 -8.16 4.36 -25.60
N THR A 47 -8.49 3.19 -26.13
CA THR A 47 -7.54 2.35 -26.87
C THR A 47 -8.27 1.55 -27.94
N GLU A 48 -7.56 1.16 -28.99
CA GLU A 48 -8.03 0.18 -29.99
C GLU A 48 -7.62 -1.25 -29.58
N SER A 49 -6.70 -1.39 -28.62
CA SER A 49 -6.24 -2.70 -28.15
C SER A 49 -7.27 -3.34 -27.22
N ARG A 50 -7.57 -4.62 -27.47
CA ARG A 50 -8.36 -5.47 -26.56
C ARG A 50 -7.53 -6.14 -25.46
N LEU A 51 -6.24 -5.86 -25.41
CA LEU A 51 -5.34 -6.38 -24.38
C LEU A 51 -4.62 -5.20 -23.72
N ILE A 52 -4.69 -5.12 -22.40
CA ILE A 52 -3.96 -4.12 -21.63
C ILE A 52 -3.10 -4.78 -20.57
N LYS A 53 -1.91 -4.23 -20.35
CA LYS A 53 -1.06 -4.57 -19.22
C LYS A 53 -1.33 -3.60 -18.06
N ILE A 54 -1.83 -4.11 -16.96
CA ILE A 54 -1.96 -3.37 -15.71
C ILE A 54 -0.66 -3.54 -14.93
N GLU A 55 -0.03 -2.44 -14.54
CA GLU A 55 1.24 -2.44 -13.82
C GLU A 55 1.18 -1.48 -12.66
N GLY A 56 1.76 -1.87 -11.53
CA GLY A 56 1.82 -0.99 -10.38
C GLY A 56 2.71 -1.51 -9.28
N LYS A 57 2.72 -0.77 -8.18
CA LYS A 57 3.48 -1.08 -6.97
C LYS A 57 2.61 -0.92 -5.73
N ILE A 58 2.83 -1.77 -4.75
CA ILE A 58 2.26 -1.65 -3.41
C ILE A 58 3.28 -1.01 -2.47
N LYS A 59 2.81 -0.10 -1.62
CA LYS A 59 3.53 0.40 -0.44
C LYS A 59 2.77 0.03 0.83
N GLY A 60 3.50 -0.22 1.92
CA GLY A 60 2.92 -0.63 3.20
C GLY A 60 2.69 -2.13 3.29
N GLN A 61 2.17 -2.56 4.44
CA GLN A 61 1.81 -3.96 4.68
C GLN A 61 0.58 -4.34 3.86
N ILE A 62 0.59 -5.53 3.27
CA ILE A 62 -0.54 -6.05 2.49
C ILE A 62 -0.74 -7.53 2.78
N LYS A 63 -2.01 -7.93 2.86
CA LYS A 63 -2.44 -9.33 3.00
C LYS A 63 -2.93 -9.86 1.66
N ASN A 64 -3.74 -9.06 0.94
CA ASN A 64 -4.32 -9.44 -0.34
C ASN A 64 -4.35 -8.26 -1.31
N LEU A 65 -4.07 -8.52 -2.58
CA LEU A 65 -4.36 -7.63 -3.70
C LEU A 65 -5.28 -8.36 -4.67
N THR A 66 -6.34 -7.69 -5.12
CA THR A 66 -7.23 -8.21 -6.14
C THR A 66 -7.39 -7.25 -7.30
N ILE A 67 -7.67 -7.82 -8.47
CA ILE A 67 -8.05 -7.12 -9.68
C ILE A 67 -9.34 -7.74 -10.20
N ASN A 68 -10.41 -6.94 -10.33
CA ASN A 68 -11.76 -7.44 -10.66
C ASN A 68 -12.20 -8.63 -9.78
N ASN A 69 -11.89 -8.54 -8.48
CA ASN A 69 -12.16 -9.57 -7.46
C ASN A 69 -11.31 -10.86 -7.58
N GLU A 70 -10.42 -10.96 -8.55
CA GLU A 70 -9.46 -12.06 -8.68
C GLU A 70 -8.15 -11.73 -7.97
N LYS A 71 -7.55 -12.71 -7.27
CA LYS A 71 -6.31 -12.49 -6.53
C LYS A 71 -5.14 -12.25 -7.48
N LEU A 72 -4.35 -11.21 -7.21
CA LEU A 72 -3.15 -10.86 -7.95
C LEU A 72 -1.90 -11.15 -7.12
N TYR A 73 -0.88 -11.72 -7.74
CA TYR A 73 0.42 -11.92 -7.12
C TYR A 73 1.25 -10.63 -7.14
N ILE A 74 2.02 -10.41 -6.08
CA ILE A 74 2.92 -9.27 -5.93
C ILE A 74 4.33 -9.84 -5.79
N GLY A 75 5.26 -9.32 -6.57
CA GLY A 75 6.68 -9.64 -6.45
C GLY A 75 7.27 -9.15 -5.13
N GLU A 76 8.45 -9.66 -4.79
CA GLU A 76 9.16 -9.32 -3.54
C GLU A 76 9.49 -7.82 -3.42
N ASP A 77 9.64 -7.14 -4.54
CA ASP A 77 9.88 -5.70 -4.64
C ASP A 77 8.61 -4.84 -4.50
N GLY A 78 7.46 -5.48 -4.26
CA GLY A 78 6.15 -4.87 -4.17
C GLY A 78 5.51 -4.58 -5.54
N VAL A 79 6.11 -5.01 -6.65
CA VAL A 79 5.59 -4.75 -8.00
C VAL A 79 4.60 -5.83 -8.40
N PHE A 80 3.54 -5.41 -9.10
CA PHE A 80 2.59 -6.32 -9.73
C PHE A 80 2.42 -5.96 -11.20
N ASN A 81 2.17 -6.98 -12.02
CA ASN A 81 1.73 -6.78 -13.39
C ASN A 81 0.76 -7.89 -13.80
N GLN A 82 -0.25 -7.53 -14.59
CA GLN A 82 -1.26 -8.46 -15.09
C GLN A 82 -1.71 -8.03 -16.48
N LYS A 83 -1.85 -8.98 -17.41
CA LYS A 83 -2.53 -8.73 -18.69
C LYS A 83 -4.03 -9.00 -18.53
N ILE A 84 -4.85 -8.08 -19.02
CA ILE A 84 -6.32 -8.17 -18.97
C ILE A 84 -6.86 -8.05 -20.39
N ASN A 85 -7.76 -8.98 -20.72
CA ASN A 85 -8.59 -8.90 -21.92
C ASN A 85 -9.73 -7.92 -21.69
N LEU A 86 -9.94 -7.03 -22.65
CA LEU A 86 -10.96 -6.00 -22.63
C LEU A 86 -12.07 -6.36 -23.62
N ALA A 87 -13.32 -6.11 -23.22
CA ALA A 87 -14.47 -6.12 -24.11
C ALA A 87 -14.52 -4.83 -24.93
N SER A 88 -15.23 -4.83 -26.06
CA SER A 88 -15.53 -3.60 -26.79
C SER A 88 -16.33 -2.63 -25.91
N GLY A 89 -16.06 -1.33 -26.01
CA GLY A 89 -16.70 -0.32 -25.18
C GLY A 89 -16.04 -0.12 -23.81
N LEU A 90 -16.82 0.23 -22.80
CA LEU A 90 -16.31 0.62 -21.48
C LEU A 90 -15.97 -0.59 -20.60
N ASN A 91 -14.71 -0.68 -20.18
CA ASN A 91 -14.22 -1.65 -19.21
C ASN A 91 -13.86 -0.93 -17.91
N LYS A 92 -14.31 -1.46 -16.77
CA LYS A 92 -13.97 -0.95 -15.44
C LYS A 92 -13.07 -1.97 -14.75
N ILE A 93 -11.82 -1.57 -14.48
CA ILE A 93 -10.85 -2.35 -13.73
C ILE A 93 -10.84 -1.85 -12.29
N VAL A 94 -11.08 -2.74 -11.33
CA VAL A 94 -11.06 -2.42 -9.90
C VAL A 94 -9.90 -3.15 -9.23
N LEU A 95 -8.96 -2.39 -8.71
CA LEU A 95 -7.87 -2.87 -7.88
C LEU A 95 -8.23 -2.64 -6.41
N LYS A 96 -8.09 -3.66 -5.56
CA LYS A 96 -8.27 -3.55 -4.12
C LYS A 96 -7.10 -4.18 -3.39
N ALA A 97 -6.42 -3.38 -2.59
CA ALA A 97 -5.40 -3.84 -1.65
C ALA A 97 -5.98 -3.84 -0.24
N GLU A 98 -5.70 -4.88 0.53
CA GLU A 98 -6.18 -5.04 1.90
C GLU A 98 -5.07 -5.61 2.79
N ASP A 99 -4.91 -5.08 3.99
CA ASP A 99 -3.91 -5.55 4.96
C ASP A 99 -4.51 -6.48 6.04
N GLN A 100 -3.70 -6.84 7.03
CA GLN A 100 -4.11 -7.72 8.13
C GLN A 100 -5.12 -7.08 9.09
N ASN A 101 -5.22 -5.75 9.09
CA ASN A 101 -6.11 -4.96 9.93
C ASN A 101 -7.37 -4.52 9.16
N ASN A 102 -7.64 -5.14 8.00
CA ASN A 102 -8.76 -4.83 7.10
C ASN A 102 -8.77 -3.38 6.59
N ARG A 103 -7.65 -2.65 6.68
CA ARG A 103 -7.51 -1.36 6.00
C ARG A 103 -7.34 -1.64 4.52
N SER A 104 -7.96 -0.83 3.67
CA SER A 104 -7.92 -1.04 2.23
C SER A 104 -7.67 0.24 1.44
N ASP A 105 -7.08 0.06 0.27
CA ASP A 105 -6.96 1.07 -0.76
C ASP A 105 -7.56 0.52 -2.05
N ILE A 106 -8.37 1.34 -2.73
CA ILE A 106 -9.16 0.93 -3.89
C ILE A 106 -8.91 1.92 -5.02
N ILE A 107 -8.44 1.40 -6.15
CA ILE A 107 -8.31 2.16 -7.40
C ILE A 107 -9.28 1.60 -8.42
N THR A 108 -10.07 2.50 -9.02
CA THR A 108 -10.87 2.19 -10.20
C THR A 108 -10.23 2.84 -11.41
N ARG A 109 -10.11 2.09 -12.49
CA ARG A 109 -9.58 2.55 -13.76
C ARG A 109 -10.55 2.22 -14.89
N LYS A 110 -10.89 3.21 -15.70
CA LYS A 110 -11.78 3.04 -16.86
C LYS A 110 -10.96 2.99 -18.14
N ILE A 111 -11.29 2.02 -18.99
CA ILE A 111 -10.64 1.85 -20.29
C ILE A 111 -11.74 1.69 -21.32
N PHE A 112 -11.76 2.57 -22.30
CA PHE A 112 -12.71 2.51 -23.40
C PHE A 112 -12.05 1.91 -24.64
N VAL A 113 -12.52 0.74 -25.08
CA VAL A 113 -12.05 0.12 -26.32
C VAL A 113 -12.89 0.65 -27.48
N ILE A 114 -12.23 1.34 -28.41
CA ILE A 114 -12.80 1.82 -29.67
C ILE A 114 -12.85 0.65 -30.65
N GLN A 115 -13.97 0.51 -31.36
CA GLN A 115 -14.16 -0.51 -32.40
C GLN A 115 -13.50 -0.12 -33.70
#